data_AF-A0A5J4TRE5-F1
#
_entry.id   AF-A0A5J4TRE5-F1
#
_cell.length_a   1.000
_cell.length_b   1.000
_cell.length_c   1.000
_cell.angle_alpha   90.00
_cell.angle_beta   90.00
_cell.angle_gamma   90.00
#
_symmetry.space_group_name_H-M   'P 1'
#
loop_
_entity.id
_entity.type
_entity.pdbx_description
1 polymer ?
#
loop_
_entity_poly.entity_id
_entity_poly.type
_entity_poly.pdbx_seq_one_letter_code
_entity_poly.pdbx_strand_id
1 'polypeptide(L)'
;MKKNKNKNKIQNKFPNKKHQTQNKFRINKKFHPLIHSKDGMEVPGEYFIIWGENYLIDSSLIKQPNSKQLSSDKIPPFNGYFLAVTGPAFQILYQQDQKEKEQLKEEQIDSNILNKSSRIILNRPITLFEKINFLSCVFARMSPDDKAHLVESLMDLGQMIGMCGDGANDCGALKTAHVGISLSEVEASIAAPFTSKEATVEAVEAVLLEGRAALASSFHAFKTTAVFSMVQFMSACILIYYDSMLSDFAYLIIDMLITLPILFTVSYSKASDGLTRKTPLGSLISFPVISSLLMHVVVTLVYQLLAAIILENFCEDFVPLDMDNEDYDTHVQSFEMTTIFLASLISYIVAGFVIHMYDKHLEAWYRNIAFDIGLVFIVILTIFLTKSFHLMKQCIE
;
A
#
# COMPACT_ATOMS: atom_id res chain seq x y z
N MET A 1 20.75 74.53 -4.70
CA MET A 1 21.01 73.83 -3.42
C MET A 1 20.26 72.49 -3.42
N LYS A 2 20.96 71.45 -2.97
CA LYS A 2 20.59 70.03 -2.93
C LYS A 2 19.18 69.75 -2.38
N LYS A 3 18.45 68.81 -3.00
CA LYS A 3 17.92 67.62 -2.31
C LYS A 3 17.34 66.60 -3.30
N ASN A 4 18.01 65.44 -3.34
CA ASN A 4 17.64 64.19 -4.01
C ASN A 4 16.27 63.68 -3.54
N LYS A 5 15.40 63.29 -4.49
CA LYS A 5 14.42 62.20 -4.32
C LYS A 5 14.36 61.40 -5.63
N ASN A 6 15.18 60.36 -5.70
CA ASN A 6 15.11 59.33 -6.75
C ASN A 6 13.85 58.50 -6.56
N LYS A 7 12.98 58.51 -7.59
CA LYS A 7 11.95 57.49 -7.83
C LYS A 7 12.63 56.31 -8.53
N ASN A 8 12.87 55.20 -7.83
CA ASN A 8 13.23 53.94 -8.45
C ASN A 8 12.01 53.02 -8.51
N LYS A 9 11.50 52.81 -9.74
CA LYS A 9 10.66 51.68 -10.14
C LYS A 9 11.48 50.40 -9.96
N ILE A 10 11.07 49.53 -9.04
CA ILE A 10 11.63 48.19 -8.89
C ILE A 10 10.96 47.29 -9.94
N GLN A 11 11.61 47.15 -11.10
CA GLN A 11 11.45 46.00 -11.97
C GLN A 11 12.26 44.86 -11.35
N ASN A 12 11.61 43.93 -10.64
CA ASN A 12 12.23 42.70 -10.20
C ASN A 12 12.45 41.78 -11.41
N LYS A 13 13.64 41.88 -12.02
CA LYS A 13 14.23 40.86 -12.87
C LYS A 13 14.39 39.58 -12.06
N PHE A 14 13.65 38.54 -12.44
CA PHE A 14 13.95 37.15 -12.09
C PHE A 14 15.34 36.78 -12.63
N PRO A 15 16.31 36.37 -11.79
CA PRO A 15 17.45 35.62 -12.27
C PRO A 15 17.09 34.13 -12.25
N ASN A 16 17.09 33.52 -13.43
CA ASN A 16 17.19 32.07 -13.63
C ASN A 16 18.26 31.49 -12.69
N LYS A 17 17.86 30.77 -11.64
CA LYS A 17 18.76 29.92 -10.85
C LYS A 17 18.46 28.45 -11.13
N LYS A 18 19.03 27.95 -12.23
CA LYS A 18 19.51 26.56 -12.31
C LYS A 18 20.78 26.49 -11.45
N HIS A 19 20.63 26.14 -10.18
CA HIS A 19 21.72 25.59 -9.38
C HIS A 19 21.33 24.18 -8.95
N GLN A 20 21.37 23.24 -9.91
CA GLN A 20 21.75 21.87 -9.59
C GLN A 20 23.26 21.90 -9.31
N THR A 21 23.64 21.93 -8.03
CA THR A 21 24.96 21.49 -7.61
C THR A 21 25.05 19.99 -7.89
N GLN A 22 25.42 19.64 -9.12
CA GLN A 22 26.00 18.34 -9.43
C GLN A 22 27.28 18.22 -8.62
N ASN A 23 27.22 17.56 -7.46
CA ASN A 23 28.42 17.00 -6.83
C ASN A 23 28.92 15.85 -7.72
N LYS A 24 29.64 16.22 -8.79
CA LYS A 24 30.43 15.30 -9.59
C LYS A 24 31.57 14.79 -8.71
N PHE A 25 31.37 13.62 -8.09
CA PHE A 25 32.47 12.84 -7.55
C PHE A 25 33.31 12.34 -8.72
N ARG A 26 34.46 12.98 -8.93
CA ARG A 26 35.46 12.59 -9.92
C ARG A 26 36.30 11.48 -9.27
N ILE A 27 35.98 10.23 -9.55
CA ILE A 27 36.79 9.09 -9.11
C ILE A 27 38.03 9.03 -10.00
N ASN A 28 39.20 9.22 -9.40
CA ASN A 28 40.49 9.21 -10.10
C ASN A 28 40.77 7.82 -10.69
N LYS A 29 41.11 7.80 -11.99
CA LYS A 29 41.61 6.62 -12.69
C LYS A 29 42.99 6.23 -12.16
N LYS A 30 43.04 5.37 -11.14
CA LYS A 30 44.13 4.44 -10.77
C LYS A 30 43.75 3.81 -9.42
N PHE A 31 43.16 2.61 -9.43
CA PHE A 31 42.93 1.85 -8.20
C PHE A 31 44.10 0.91 -7.96
N HIS A 32 44.89 1.22 -6.92
CA HIS A 32 45.64 0.23 -6.17
C HIS A 32 44.64 -0.65 -5.38
N PRO A 33 44.98 -1.90 -5.02
CA PRO A 33 44.09 -2.87 -4.37
C PRO A 33 43.75 -2.53 -2.89
N LEU A 34 43.84 -1.27 -2.49
CA LEU A 34 43.53 -0.77 -1.16
C LEU A 34 42.46 0.32 -1.29
N ILE A 35 41.25 0.02 -0.83
CA ILE A 35 40.23 1.06 -0.65
C ILE A 35 40.68 1.88 0.57
N HIS A 36 41.41 2.97 0.33
CA HIS A 36 41.60 3.98 1.37
C HIS A 36 40.28 4.73 1.57
N SER A 37 39.59 4.44 2.67
CA SER A 37 38.69 5.42 3.27
C SER A 37 39.53 6.62 3.73
N LYS A 38 38.97 7.84 3.64
CA LYS A 38 39.62 9.07 4.15
C LYS A 38 39.96 9.01 5.65
N ASP A 39 39.48 7.98 6.35
CA ASP A 39 39.63 7.75 7.78
C ASP A 39 40.63 6.62 8.10
N GLY A 40 41.51 6.24 7.17
CA GLY A 40 42.65 5.34 7.47
C GLY A 40 42.30 3.84 7.50
N MET A 41 41.23 3.44 6.84
CA MET A 41 40.80 2.04 6.76
C MET A 41 41.68 1.28 5.74
N GLU A 42 42.50 0.32 6.21
CA GLU A 42 43.13 -0.69 5.38
C GLU A 42 42.34 -2.00 5.54
N VAL A 43 41.60 -2.39 4.50
CA VAL A 43 41.03 -3.74 4.41
C VAL A 43 41.90 -4.52 3.43
N PRO A 44 42.42 -5.71 3.79
CA PRO A 44 43.29 -6.46 2.90
C PRO A 44 42.58 -6.80 1.59
N GLY A 45 43.33 -6.85 0.47
CA GLY A 45 42.77 -7.00 -0.88
C GLY A 45 42.05 -8.32 -1.18
N GLU A 46 41.96 -9.25 -0.22
CA GLU A 46 41.28 -10.55 -0.37
C GLU A 46 39.78 -10.52 0.02
N TYR A 47 39.29 -9.38 0.52
CA TYR A 47 38.01 -9.31 1.25
C TYR A 47 36.84 -8.70 0.47
N PHE A 48 37.11 -7.98 -0.64
CA PHE A 48 36.08 -7.38 -1.49
C PHE A 48 36.25 -7.78 -2.95
N ILE A 49 35.16 -8.20 -3.60
CA ILE A 49 35.10 -8.29 -5.06
C ILE A 49 34.25 -7.12 -5.55
N ILE A 50 34.89 -6.10 -6.11
CA ILE A 50 34.19 -5.02 -6.82
C ILE A 50 33.98 -5.49 -8.25
N TRP A 51 32.73 -5.67 -8.66
CA TRP A 51 32.39 -6.00 -10.05
C TRP A 51 31.65 -4.84 -10.72
N GLY A 52 32.18 -4.37 -11.85
CA GLY A 52 31.57 -3.30 -12.66
C GLY A 52 32.01 -3.40 -14.12
N GLU A 53 31.06 -3.19 -15.04
CA GLU A 53 31.07 -3.57 -16.46
C GLU A 53 32.40 -3.40 -17.22
N ASN A 54 32.96 -4.53 -17.65
CA ASN A 54 33.08 -4.93 -19.06
C ASN A 54 33.81 -6.29 -19.15
N TYR A 55 33.17 -7.29 -19.75
CA TYR A 55 33.75 -8.59 -20.17
C TYR A 55 34.42 -9.46 -19.08
N LEU A 56 33.89 -10.67 -18.90
CA LEU A 56 34.60 -11.92 -19.21
C LEU A 56 33.68 -13.10 -18.90
N ILE A 57 32.91 -13.47 -19.92
CA ILE A 57 32.66 -14.88 -20.22
C ILE A 57 34.03 -15.55 -20.32
N ASP A 58 34.15 -16.68 -19.64
CA ASP A 58 35.18 -17.70 -19.76
C ASP A 58 36.16 -17.50 -20.94
N SER A 59 37.44 -17.29 -20.61
CA SER A 59 38.54 -17.06 -21.56
C SER A 59 38.75 -18.20 -22.58
N SER A 60 38.03 -19.32 -22.45
CA SER A 60 38.06 -20.44 -23.39
C SER A 60 37.06 -20.33 -24.56
N LEU A 61 36.08 -19.41 -24.53
CA LEU A 61 34.93 -19.42 -25.46
C LEU A 61 34.84 -18.29 -26.51
N ILE A 62 35.81 -17.38 -26.61
CA ILE A 62 35.75 -16.27 -27.59
C ILE A 62 36.86 -16.39 -28.64
N LYS A 63 36.64 -17.28 -29.62
CA LYS A 63 37.06 -17.05 -30.99
C LYS A 63 35.81 -16.99 -31.86
N GLN A 64 35.25 -15.79 -32.01
CA GLN A 64 34.67 -15.32 -33.27
C GLN A 64 34.23 -13.85 -33.14
N PRO A 65 34.66 -12.95 -34.06
CA PRO A 65 34.15 -11.59 -34.12
C PRO A 65 32.95 -11.57 -35.06
N ASN A 66 31.74 -11.34 -34.53
CA ASN A 66 30.61 -10.70 -35.22
C ASN A 66 29.31 -10.87 -34.42
N SER A 67 28.92 -9.89 -33.61
CA SER A 67 27.49 -9.66 -33.33
C SER A 67 27.20 -8.24 -32.87
N LYS A 68 26.42 -7.58 -33.73
CA LYS A 68 25.51 -6.44 -33.58
C LYS A 68 25.38 -5.77 -32.20
N GLN A 69 25.50 -4.43 -32.23
CA GLN A 69 25.09 -3.51 -31.16
C GLN A 69 23.72 -3.90 -30.56
N LEU A 70 23.72 -4.18 -29.26
CA LEU A 70 22.53 -4.40 -28.47
C LEU A 70 21.82 -3.06 -28.22
N SER A 71 20.53 -2.98 -28.52
CA SER A 71 19.67 -1.80 -28.37
C SER A 71 19.55 -1.32 -26.92
N SER A 72 19.45 0.00 -26.75
CA SER A 72 19.47 0.76 -25.47
C SER A 72 18.37 0.46 -24.45
N ASP A 73 17.42 -0.42 -24.75
CA ASP A 73 16.27 -0.71 -23.89
C ASP A 73 16.51 -1.88 -22.92
N LYS A 74 17.72 -2.46 -22.90
CA LYS A 74 18.12 -3.56 -22.00
C LYS A 74 19.13 -3.13 -20.93
N ILE A 75 19.14 -1.86 -20.55
CA ILE A 75 20.00 -1.38 -19.46
C ILE A 75 19.24 -1.60 -18.15
N PRO A 76 19.71 -2.46 -17.22
CA PRO A 76 19.08 -2.59 -15.90
C PRO A 76 19.06 -1.22 -15.20
N PRO A 77 18.07 -0.94 -14.34
CA PRO A 77 17.83 0.41 -13.80
C PRO A 77 18.93 0.95 -12.87
N PHE A 78 20.02 0.20 -12.65
CA PHE A 78 21.11 0.56 -11.76
C PHE A 78 22.37 0.88 -12.57
N ASN A 79 22.70 2.17 -12.66
CA ASN A 79 23.98 2.64 -13.14
C ASN A 79 25.08 2.29 -12.13
N GLY A 80 25.90 1.29 -12.45
CA GLY A 80 27.32 1.25 -12.07
C GLY A 80 27.67 0.63 -10.71
N TYR A 81 28.29 -0.55 -10.80
CA TYR A 81 28.95 -1.36 -9.75
C TYR A 81 28.02 -2.14 -8.83
N PHE A 82 28.12 -3.47 -8.89
CA PHE A 82 27.58 -4.38 -7.90
C PHE A 82 28.72 -4.77 -6.96
N LEU A 83 28.59 -4.43 -5.67
CA LEU A 83 29.54 -4.85 -4.66
C LEU A 83 29.24 -6.29 -4.23
N ALA A 84 30.29 -7.11 -4.12
CA ALA A 84 30.22 -8.43 -3.52
C ALA A 84 31.09 -8.47 -2.27
N VAL A 85 30.51 -8.98 -1.18
CA VAL A 85 31.12 -8.99 0.15
C VAL A 85 31.29 -10.44 0.61
N THR A 86 32.47 -10.75 1.14
CA THR A 86 32.73 -12.08 1.72
C THR A 86 32.37 -12.08 3.20
N GLY A 87 31.98 -13.23 3.76
CA GLY A 87 31.64 -13.38 5.18
C GLY A 87 32.70 -12.80 6.14
N PRO A 88 34.00 -13.09 5.97
CA PRO A 88 35.04 -12.48 6.80
C PRO A 88 35.07 -10.94 6.72
N ALA A 89 34.84 -10.37 5.53
CA ALA A 89 34.77 -8.92 5.35
C ALA A 89 33.54 -8.33 6.04
N PHE A 90 32.39 -8.98 5.87
CA PHE A 90 31.13 -8.62 6.51
C PHE A 90 31.29 -8.59 8.03
N GLN A 91 31.92 -9.61 8.61
CA GLN A 91 32.08 -9.73 10.05
C GLN A 91 33.00 -8.64 10.65
N ILE A 92 34.08 -8.27 9.94
CA ILE A 92 34.94 -7.15 10.34
C ILE A 92 34.14 -5.84 10.34
N LEU A 93 33.39 -5.57 9.26
CA LEU A 93 32.57 -4.36 9.14
C LEU A 93 31.47 -4.32 10.20
N TYR A 94 30.83 -5.46 10.47
CA TYR A 94 29.78 -5.58 11.48
C TYR A 94 30.32 -5.31 12.89
N GLN A 95 31.46 -5.89 13.26
CA GLN A 95 32.08 -5.66 14.57
C GLN A 95 32.48 -4.19 14.78
N GLN A 96 32.92 -3.51 13.72
CA GLN A 96 33.23 -2.08 13.77
C GLN A 96 31.96 -1.25 13.94
N ASP A 97 30.90 -1.55 13.18
CA ASP A 97 29.60 -0.89 13.28
C ASP A 97 29.00 -1.01 14.69
N GLN A 98 29.11 -2.18 15.33
CA GLN A 98 28.66 -2.36 16.71
C GLN A 98 29.46 -1.52 17.70
N LYS A 99 30.79 -1.47 17.57
CA LYS A 99 31.65 -0.62 18.43
C LYS A 99 31.33 0.86 18.26
N GLU A 100 31.12 1.32 17.03
CA GLU A 100 30.72 2.70 16.74
C GLU A 100 29.34 3.02 17.34
N LYS A 101 28.37 2.10 17.21
CA LYS A 101 27.03 2.24 17.80
C LYS A 101 27.07 2.25 19.33
N GLU A 102 27.94 1.47 19.96
CA GLU A 102 28.15 1.46 21.42
C GLU A 102 28.76 2.78 21.90
N GLN A 103 29.81 3.27 21.24
CA GLN A 103 30.43 4.58 21.57
C GLN A 103 29.43 5.72 21.45
N LEU A 104 28.63 5.75 20.37
CA LEU A 104 27.59 6.76 20.18
C LEU A 104 26.47 6.68 21.25
N LYS A 105 26.14 5.47 21.73
CA LYS A 105 25.18 5.31 22.83
C LYS A 105 25.74 5.84 24.14
N GLU A 106 27.00 5.58 24.45
CA GLU A 106 27.67 6.10 25.65
C GLU A 106 27.72 7.64 25.63
N GLU A 107 28.13 8.25 24.51
CA GLU A 107 28.13 9.71 24.35
C GLU A 107 26.72 10.32 24.43
N GLN A 108 25.70 9.63 23.90
CA GLN A 108 24.31 10.09 24.00
C GLN A 108 23.75 9.96 25.42
N ILE A 109 24.11 8.93 26.18
CA ILE A 109 23.69 8.77 27.57
C ILE A 109 24.26 9.90 28.43
N ASP A 110 25.52 10.28 28.23
CA ASP A 110 26.14 11.41 28.93
C ASP A 110 25.44 12.75 28.59
N SER A 111 25.01 12.94 27.34
CA SER A 111 24.29 14.15 26.91
C SER A 111 22.82 14.20 27.34
N ASN A 112 22.14 13.05 27.42
CA ASN A 112 20.72 12.94 27.79
C ASN A 112 20.50 13.08 29.31
N ILE A 113 21.53 12.82 30.12
CA ILE A 113 21.52 13.19 31.55
C ILE A 113 21.44 14.72 31.73
N LEU A 114 21.84 15.51 30.72
CA LEU A 114 21.79 16.98 30.75
C LEU A 114 20.53 17.61 30.15
N ASN A 115 19.84 16.94 29.21
CA ASN A 115 18.71 17.54 28.48
C ASN A 115 17.47 16.64 28.46
N LYS A 116 16.63 16.79 29.49
CA LYS A 116 15.35 16.11 29.62
C LYS A 116 14.25 16.84 28.83
N SER A 117 14.29 16.77 27.51
CA SER A 117 13.12 16.93 26.62
C SER A 117 13.57 16.94 25.17
N SER A 118 13.37 15.83 24.46
CA SER A 118 12.95 15.77 23.06
C SER A 118 12.91 14.31 22.63
N ARG A 119 11.73 13.82 22.26
CA ARG A 119 11.60 12.58 21.48
C ARG A 119 12.18 12.86 20.10
N ILE A 120 13.44 12.50 19.89
CA ILE A 120 14.14 12.62 18.61
C ILE A 120 13.85 11.32 17.83
N ILE A 121 13.06 11.45 16.77
CA ILE A 121 13.07 10.48 15.68
C ILE A 121 14.50 10.49 15.14
N LEU A 122 15.19 9.34 15.26
CA LEU A 122 16.64 9.22 15.03
C LEU A 122 17.01 9.58 13.58
N ASN A 123 17.36 10.84 13.31
CA ASN A 123 18.18 11.22 12.17
C ASN A 123 19.64 10.83 12.46
N ARG A 124 19.92 9.53 12.58
CA ARG A 124 21.31 9.05 12.68
C ARG A 124 21.96 9.03 11.30
N PRO A 125 23.25 9.37 11.20
CA PRO A 125 23.99 9.15 9.96
C PRO A 125 24.01 7.66 9.63
N ILE A 126 23.77 7.32 8.37
CA ILE A 126 23.89 5.95 7.86
C ILE A 126 25.37 5.55 7.91
N THR A 127 25.66 4.44 8.58
CA THR A 127 27.03 3.95 8.79
C THR A 127 27.64 3.42 7.50
N LEU A 128 28.97 3.20 7.50
CA LEU A 128 29.64 2.61 6.34
C LEU A 128 29.15 1.18 6.07
N PHE A 129 28.97 0.39 7.13
CA PHE A 129 28.43 -0.97 7.06
C PHE A 129 27.05 -1.00 6.40
N GLU A 130 26.15 -0.12 6.83
CA GLU A 130 24.80 0.00 6.24
C GLU A 130 24.82 0.42 4.77
N LYS A 131 25.72 1.34 4.38
CA LYS A 131 25.90 1.72 2.97
C LYS A 131 26.39 0.55 2.13
N ILE A 132 27.37 -0.20 2.65
CA ILE A 132 27.90 -1.38 1.98
C ILE A 132 26.80 -2.42 1.82
N ASN A 133 26.01 -2.69 2.87
CA ASN A 133 24.90 -3.64 2.80
C ASN A 133 23.86 -3.23 1.77
N PHE A 134 23.50 -1.94 1.72
CA PHE A 134 22.51 -1.42 0.76
C PHE A 134 22.99 -1.45 -0.71
N LEU A 135 24.30 -1.32 -0.95
CA LEU A 135 24.90 -1.29 -2.30
C LEU A 135 25.36 -2.67 -2.80
N SER A 136 25.39 -3.67 -1.93
CA SER A 136 25.87 -5.02 -2.26
C SER A 136 24.73 -5.92 -2.69
N CYS A 137 24.97 -6.74 -3.71
CA CYS A 137 23.98 -7.72 -4.19
C CYS A 137 24.40 -9.17 -3.96
N VAL A 138 25.69 -9.41 -3.66
CA VAL A 138 26.23 -10.76 -3.46
C VAL A 138 26.97 -10.80 -2.13
N PHE A 139 26.53 -11.69 -1.25
CA PHE A 139 27.21 -12.02 -0.01
C PHE A 139 27.60 -13.49 -0.05
N ALA A 140 28.89 -13.78 0.04
CA ALA A 140 29.40 -15.14 -0.13
C ALA A 140 30.12 -15.63 1.13
N ARG A 141 30.02 -16.93 1.43
CA ARG A 141 30.64 -17.57 2.61
C ARG A 141 30.19 -16.94 3.94
N MET A 142 28.92 -16.55 4.02
CA MET A 142 28.30 -16.03 5.24
C MET A 142 28.02 -17.15 6.24
N SER A 143 28.26 -16.92 7.53
CA SER A 143 27.74 -17.78 8.58
C SER A 143 26.22 -17.61 8.73
N PRO A 144 25.50 -18.53 9.40
CA PRO A 144 24.06 -18.37 9.66
C PRO A 144 23.71 -17.06 10.38
N ASP A 145 24.53 -16.65 11.36
CA ASP A 145 24.32 -15.40 12.11
C ASP A 145 24.55 -14.17 11.21
N ASP A 146 25.55 -14.20 10.33
CA ASP A 146 25.82 -13.09 9.41
C ASP A 146 24.62 -12.82 8.47
N LYS A 147 23.91 -13.88 8.05
CA LYS A 147 22.70 -13.73 7.22
C LYS A 147 21.59 -13.02 7.99
N ALA A 148 21.39 -13.36 9.26
CA ALA A 148 20.40 -12.70 10.11
C ALA A 148 20.77 -11.23 10.33
N HIS A 149 22.04 -10.93 10.63
CA HIS A 149 22.53 -9.55 10.81
C HIS A 149 22.43 -8.71 9.54
N LEU A 150 22.60 -9.31 8.36
CA LEU A 150 22.37 -8.63 7.08
C LEU A 150 20.89 -8.22 6.93
N VAL A 151 19.97 -9.15 7.24
CA VAL A 151 18.52 -8.88 7.21
C VAL A 151 18.17 -7.77 8.20
N GLU A 152 18.66 -7.84 9.44
CA GLU A 152 18.47 -6.79 10.47
C GLU A 152 18.98 -5.43 9.99
N SER A 153 20.20 -5.38 9.46
CA SER A 153 20.80 -4.14 8.98
C SER A 153 20.00 -3.48 7.86
N LEU A 154 19.44 -4.26 6.94
CA LEU A 154 18.58 -3.73 5.88
C LEU A 154 17.21 -3.28 6.41
N MET A 155 16.66 -3.98 7.40
CA MET A 155 15.43 -3.58 8.08
C MET A 155 15.60 -2.29 8.87
N ASP A 156 16.74 -2.10 9.54
CA ASP A 156 17.11 -0.86 10.24
C ASP A 156 17.21 0.36 9.31
N LEU A 157 17.41 0.13 8.01
CA LEU A 157 17.36 1.16 6.95
C LEU A 157 15.94 1.42 6.43
N GLY A 158 14.93 0.84 7.08
CA GLY A 158 13.52 0.98 6.71
C GLY A 158 13.12 0.19 5.46
N GLN A 159 13.91 -0.81 5.05
CA GLN A 159 13.54 -1.68 3.94
C GLN A 159 12.61 -2.81 4.42
N MET A 160 11.61 -3.12 3.61
CA MET A 160 10.80 -4.33 3.78
C MET A 160 11.55 -5.50 3.15
N ILE A 161 11.89 -6.50 3.96
CA ILE A 161 12.74 -7.62 3.56
C ILE A 161 11.94 -8.91 3.54
N GLY A 162 11.98 -9.58 2.39
CA GLY A 162 11.61 -10.98 2.24
C GLY A 162 12.87 -11.84 2.13
N MET A 163 12.89 -12.99 2.79
CA MET A 163 13.98 -13.96 2.74
C MET A 163 13.43 -15.30 2.25
N CYS A 164 14.14 -15.96 1.33
CA CYS A 164 13.84 -17.33 0.95
C CYS A 164 15.08 -18.22 1.12
N GLY A 165 14.88 -19.45 1.59
CA GLY A 165 15.96 -20.39 1.83
C GLY A 165 15.42 -21.81 2.03
N ASP A 166 16.29 -22.80 1.93
CA ASP A 166 15.93 -24.22 1.97
C ASP A 166 16.63 -25.00 3.10
N GLY A 167 17.61 -24.38 3.77
CA GLY A 167 18.46 -25.03 4.76
C GLY A 167 18.35 -24.44 6.17
N ALA A 168 18.79 -25.22 7.16
CA ALA A 168 18.83 -24.81 8.57
C ALA A 168 19.69 -23.56 8.83
N ASN A 169 20.67 -23.32 7.96
CA ASN A 169 21.54 -22.13 8.00
C ASN A 169 20.79 -20.83 7.69
N ASP A 170 19.58 -20.91 7.14
CA ASP A 170 18.76 -19.74 6.82
C ASP A 170 17.67 -19.49 7.86
N CYS A 171 17.47 -20.39 8.83
CA CYS A 171 16.40 -20.30 9.84
C CYS A 171 16.40 -18.97 10.59
N GLY A 172 17.58 -18.49 11.00
CA GLY A 172 17.72 -17.19 11.67
C GLY A 172 17.22 -16.05 10.79
N ALA A 173 17.75 -15.96 9.56
CA ALA A 173 17.37 -14.94 8.59
C ALA A 173 15.90 -15.01 8.16
N LEU A 174 15.35 -16.22 7.96
CA LEU A 174 13.94 -16.45 7.62
C LEU A 174 13.01 -15.95 8.72
N LYS A 175 13.37 -16.15 9.99
CA LYS A 175 12.61 -15.70 11.15
C LYS A 175 12.72 -14.19 11.36
N THR A 176 13.89 -13.62 11.10
CA THR A 176 14.16 -12.19 11.27
C THR A 176 13.45 -11.34 10.20
N ALA A 177 13.38 -11.84 8.96
CA ALA A 177 12.76 -11.12 7.85
C ALA A 177 11.28 -10.83 8.09
N HIS A 178 10.75 -9.77 7.47
CA HIS A 178 9.32 -9.46 7.54
C HIS A 178 8.47 -10.57 6.92
N VAL A 179 9.01 -11.24 5.89
CA VAL A 179 8.40 -12.41 5.25
C VAL A 179 9.48 -13.46 4.98
N GLY A 180 9.42 -14.58 5.69
CA GLY A 180 10.26 -15.75 5.44
C GLY A 180 9.54 -16.79 4.57
N ILE A 181 10.21 -17.32 3.55
CA ILE A 181 9.69 -18.37 2.67
C ILE A 181 10.66 -19.55 2.67
N SER A 182 10.28 -20.66 3.28
CA SER A 182 11.02 -21.91 3.15
C SER A 182 10.74 -22.56 1.79
N LEU A 183 11.77 -22.92 1.04
CA LEU A 183 11.65 -23.67 -0.22
C LEU A 183 11.74 -25.19 -0.02
N SER A 184 11.80 -25.66 1.23
CA SER A 184 11.81 -27.08 1.57
C SER A 184 10.92 -27.35 2.79
N GLU A 185 10.38 -28.57 2.90
CA GLU A 185 9.61 -29.00 4.08
C GLU A 185 10.49 -29.35 5.29
N VAL A 186 11.81 -29.45 5.09
CA VAL A 186 12.81 -29.80 6.11
C VAL A 186 13.05 -28.61 7.06
N GLU A 187 13.83 -28.79 8.13
CA GLU A 187 14.22 -27.90 9.25
C GLU A 187 13.95 -26.37 9.13
N ALA A 188 14.12 -25.75 7.95
CA ALA A 188 13.76 -24.36 7.65
C ALA A 188 12.26 -24.04 7.77
N SER A 189 11.38 -25.02 7.55
CA SER A 189 9.92 -24.86 7.64
C SER A 189 9.41 -24.50 9.04
N ILE A 190 10.16 -24.86 10.10
CA ILE A 190 9.82 -24.52 11.49
C ILE A 190 9.97 -23.01 11.75
N ALA A 191 10.87 -22.35 11.00
CA ALA A 191 11.21 -20.94 11.21
C ALA A 191 10.43 -19.98 10.29
N ALA A 192 10.01 -20.44 9.10
CA ALA A 192 9.39 -19.59 8.09
C ALA A 192 7.85 -19.61 8.15
N PRO A 193 7.16 -18.45 8.06
CA PRO A 193 5.70 -18.39 8.02
C PRO A 193 5.08 -19.01 6.75
N PHE A 194 5.85 -19.07 5.66
CA PHE A 194 5.44 -19.74 4.42
C PHE A 194 6.41 -20.88 4.11
N THR A 195 5.88 -22.03 3.70
CA THR A 195 6.67 -23.19 3.27
C THR A 195 6.14 -23.68 1.93
N SER A 196 7.02 -23.76 0.93
CA SER A 196 6.72 -24.37 -0.36
C SER A 196 6.85 -25.89 -0.27
N LYS A 197 5.91 -26.60 -0.88
CA LYS A 197 5.97 -28.07 -1.04
C LYS A 197 6.96 -28.48 -2.13
N GLU A 198 7.15 -27.61 -3.11
CA GLU A 198 8.07 -27.82 -4.22
C GLU A 198 9.27 -26.88 -4.05
N ALA A 199 10.48 -27.39 -4.29
CA ALA A 199 11.72 -26.62 -4.16
C ALA A 199 11.94 -25.70 -5.37
N THR A 200 11.00 -24.78 -5.58
CA THR A 200 10.88 -23.90 -6.75
C THR A 200 10.79 -22.44 -6.29
N VAL A 201 11.50 -21.54 -6.98
CA VAL A 201 11.52 -20.11 -6.64
C VAL A 201 10.21 -19.41 -6.98
N GLU A 202 9.38 -20.06 -7.80
CA GLU A 202 8.03 -19.70 -8.18
C GLU A 202 7.13 -19.50 -6.96
N ALA A 203 7.42 -20.19 -5.83
CA ALA A 203 6.74 -19.95 -4.56
C ALA A 203 6.84 -18.48 -4.09
N VAL A 204 7.98 -17.83 -4.35
CA VAL A 204 8.17 -16.41 -4.01
C VAL A 204 7.24 -15.53 -4.83
N GLU A 205 7.12 -15.80 -6.13
CA GLU A 205 6.19 -15.08 -7.00
C GLU A 205 4.73 -15.30 -6.56
N ALA A 206 4.34 -16.53 -6.27
CA ALA A 206 3.00 -16.86 -5.80
C ALA A 206 2.63 -16.12 -4.50
N VAL A 207 3.53 -16.12 -3.50
CA VAL A 207 3.34 -15.38 -2.25
C VAL A 207 3.24 -13.87 -2.50
N LEU A 208 4.02 -13.30 -3.42
CA LEU A 208 3.95 -11.88 -3.76
C LEU A 208 2.65 -11.52 -4.48
N LEU A 209 2.16 -12.38 -5.37
CA LEU A 209 0.87 -12.19 -6.06
C LEU A 209 -0.29 -12.21 -5.07
N GLU A 210 -0.36 -13.25 -4.24
CA GLU A 210 -1.40 -13.40 -3.22
C GLU A 210 -1.34 -12.29 -2.17
N GLY A 211 -0.14 -11.90 -1.72
CA GLY A 211 0.01 -10.78 -0.78
C GLY A 211 -0.50 -9.45 -1.35
N ARG A 212 -0.30 -9.20 -2.65
CA ARG A 212 -0.82 -8.00 -3.33
C ARG A 212 -2.33 -8.06 -3.53
N ALA A 213 -2.85 -9.23 -3.87
CA ALA A 213 -4.28 -9.46 -4.01
C ALA A 213 -5.00 -9.27 -2.67
N ALA A 214 -4.49 -9.88 -1.60
CA ALA A 214 -5.00 -9.75 -0.25
C ALA A 214 -5.01 -8.28 0.24
N LEU A 215 -3.94 -7.53 -0.07
CA LEU A 215 -3.90 -6.10 0.26
C LEU A 215 -4.94 -5.32 -0.55
N ALA A 216 -5.03 -5.54 -1.86
CA ALA A 216 -6.01 -4.86 -2.72
C ALA A 216 -7.46 -5.17 -2.32
N SER A 217 -7.80 -6.43 -2.07
CA SER A 217 -9.13 -6.85 -1.62
C SER A 217 -9.48 -6.27 -0.24
N SER A 218 -8.51 -6.18 0.67
CA SER A 218 -8.69 -5.51 1.97
C SER A 218 -9.01 -4.01 1.82
N PHE A 219 -8.34 -3.31 0.88
CA PHE A 219 -8.66 -1.92 0.58
C PHE A 219 -10.04 -1.77 -0.08
N HIS A 220 -10.45 -2.74 -0.90
CA HIS A 220 -11.78 -2.77 -1.52
C HIS A 220 -12.87 -2.97 -0.47
N ALA A 221 -12.69 -3.93 0.43
CA ALA A 221 -13.53 -4.16 1.59
C ALA A 221 -13.66 -2.89 2.44
N PHE A 222 -12.54 -2.26 2.82
CA PHE A 222 -12.53 -1.02 3.59
C PHE A 222 -13.30 0.12 2.89
N LYS A 223 -13.03 0.37 1.60
CA LYS A 223 -13.73 1.41 0.83
C LYS A 223 -15.24 1.15 0.80
N THR A 224 -15.64 -0.10 0.63
CA THR A 224 -17.05 -0.51 0.56
C THR A 224 -17.75 -0.28 1.88
N THR A 225 -17.18 -0.77 2.99
CA THR A 225 -17.72 -0.52 4.33
C THR A 225 -17.83 0.97 4.63
N ALA A 226 -16.81 1.76 4.29
CA ALA A 226 -16.83 3.20 4.51
C ALA A 226 -17.95 3.90 3.71
N VAL A 227 -18.10 3.60 2.42
CA VAL A 227 -19.17 4.18 1.60
C VAL A 227 -20.54 3.76 2.12
N PHE A 228 -20.71 2.49 2.51
CA PHE A 228 -21.99 1.98 2.98
C PHE A 228 -22.40 2.66 4.29
N SER A 229 -21.48 2.77 5.26
CA SER A 229 -21.75 3.48 6.51
C SER A 229 -22.06 4.96 6.28
N MET A 230 -21.42 5.62 5.30
CA MET A 230 -21.74 7.01 4.97
C MET A 230 -23.12 7.17 4.33
N VAL A 231 -23.51 6.26 3.42
CA VAL A 231 -24.87 6.26 2.86
C VAL A 231 -25.91 6.07 3.96
N GLN A 232 -25.70 5.12 4.87
CA GLN A 232 -26.58 4.87 6.01
C GLN A 232 -26.67 6.10 6.93
N PHE A 233 -25.54 6.74 7.23
CA PHE A 233 -25.50 7.96 8.04
C PHE A 233 -26.25 9.12 7.37
N MET A 234 -26.02 9.37 6.07
CA MET A 234 -26.75 10.43 5.35
C MET A 234 -28.26 10.15 5.31
N SER A 235 -28.65 8.90 5.13
CA SER A 235 -30.06 8.47 5.18
C SER A 235 -30.70 8.81 6.52
N ALA A 236 -30.02 8.49 7.63
CA ALA A 236 -30.50 8.81 8.96
C ALA A 236 -30.60 10.33 9.18
N CYS A 237 -29.62 11.11 8.72
CA CYS A 237 -29.68 12.57 8.82
C CYS A 237 -30.86 13.17 8.05
N ILE A 238 -31.12 12.68 6.83
CA ILE A 238 -32.26 13.14 6.02
C ILE A 238 -33.57 12.76 6.71
N LEU A 239 -33.71 11.54 7.23
CA LEU A 239 -34.95 11.11 7.88
C LEU A 239 -35.22 11.84 9.19
N ILE A 240 -34.19 12.15 9.99
CA ILE A 240 -34.32 12.97 11.20
C ILE A 240 -34.87 14.37 10.87
N TYR A 241 -34.52 14.93 9.71
CA TYR A 241 -35.10 16.22 9.28
C TYR A 241 -36.62 16.13 9.06
N TYR A 242 -37.13 14.98 8.63
CA TYR A 242 -38.56 14.68 8.48
C TYR A 242 -39.18 14.05 9.73
N ASP A 243 -38.51 14.12 10.89
CA ASP A 243 -38.91 13.48 12.15
C ASP A 243 -39.25 11.99 12.02
N SER A 244 -38.58 11.31 11.08
CA SER A 244 -38.72 9.89 10.81
C SER A 244 -37.42 9.17 11.11
N MET A 245 -37.50 7.85 11.28
CA MET A 245 -36.32 6.99 11.42
C MET A 245 -36.38 5.84 10.43
N LEU A 246 -35.23 5.27 10.09
CA LEU A 246 -35.18 4.02 9.35
C LEU A 246 -35.63 2.88 10.28
N SER A 247 -36.45 1.96 9.79
CA SER A 247 -36.94 0.84 10.61
C SER A 247 -35.82 -0.15 10.94
N ASP A 248 -35.95 -0.84 12.08
CA ASP A 248 -35.00 -1.87 12.51
C ASP A 248 -34.84 -2.97 11.45
N PHE A 249 -35.92 -3.37 10.80
CA PHE A 249 -35.88 -4.34 9.70
C PHE A 249 -35.14 -3.80 8.47
N ALA A 250 -35.27 -2.52 8.15
CA ALA A 250 -34.52 -1.92 7.05
C ALA A 250 -33.01 -1.89 7.33
N TYR A 251 -32.58 -1.60 8.56
CA TYR A 251 -31.19 -1.76 8.96
C TYR A 251 -30.72 -3.21 8.84
N LEU A 252 -31.54 -4.17 9.30
CA LEU A 252 -31.23 -5.59 9.22
C LEU A 252 -31.07 -6.07 7.77
N ILE A 253 -31.94 -5.61 6.86
CA ILE A 253 -31.84 -5.90 5.42
C ILE A 253 -30.54 -5.33 4.85
N ILE A 254 -30.21 -4.07 5.16
CA ILE A 254 -28.98 -3.43 4.67
C ILE A 254 -27.75 -4.22 5.16
N ASP A 255 -27.64 -4.47 6.46
CA ASP A 255 -26.44 -5.08 7.01
C ASP A 255 -26.31 -6.55 6.64
N MET A 256 -27.37 -7.35 6.79
CA MET A 256 -27.28 -8.81 6.61
C MET A 256 -27.48 -9.25 5.16
N LEU A 257 -28.34 -8.59 4.39
CA LEU A 257 -28.67 -9.05 3.02
C LEU A 257 -27.93 -8.28 1.93
N ILE A 258 -27.28 -7.16 2.25
CA ILE A 258 -26.56 -6.34 1.26
C ILE A 258 -25.09 -6.22 1.63
N THR A 259 -24.78 -5.66 2.80
CA THR A 259 -23.41 -5.39 3.24
C THR A 259 -22.61 -6.66 3.42
N LEU A 260 -23.10 -7.62 4.22
CA LEU A 260 -22.37 -8.86 4.48
C LEU A 260 -22.11 -9.67 3.20
N PRO A 261 -23.09 -9.95 2.31
CA PRO A 261 -22.84 -10.73 1.10
C PRO A 261 -21.80 -10.07 0.18
N ILE A 262 -21.87 -8.75 -0.02
CA ILE A 262 -20.86 -8.04 -0.82
C ILE A 262 -19.48 -8.18 -0.18
N LEU A 263 -19.36 -7.94 1.13
CA LEU A 263 -18.07 -7.99 1.82
C LEU A 263 -17.42 -9.39 1.77
N PHE A 264 -18.21 -10.43 1.95
CA PHE A 264 -17.74 -11.82 1.85
C PHE A 264 -17.31 -12.17 0.42
N THR A 265 -18.12 -11.82 -0.57
CA THR A 265 -17.86 -12.20 -1.96
C THR A 265 -16.68 -11.45 -2.58
N VAL A 266 -16.47 -10.19 -2.20
CA VAL A 266 -15.27 -9.41 -2.59
C VAL A 266 -13.99 -10.06 -2.11
N SER A 267 -14.01 -10.67 -0.92
CA SER A 267 -12.86 -11.36 -0.34
C SER A 267 -12.44 -12.62 -1.10
N TYR A 268 -13.30 -13.14 -1.99
CA TYR A 268 -12.99 -14.27 -2.87
C TYR A 268 -12.33 -13.88 -4.20
N SER A 269 -12.05 -12.59 -4.42
CA SER A 269 -11.36 -12.14 -5.62
C SER A 269 -9.94 -12.69 -5.66
N LYS A 270 -9.59 -13.42 -6.73
CA LYS A 270 -8.27 -14.03 -6.87
C LYS A 270 -7.20 -13.02 -7.27
N ALA A 271 -5.94 -13.42 -7.07
CA ALA A 271 -4.79 -12.68 -7.57
C ALA A 271 -4.78 -12.58 -9.09
N SER A 272 -4.22 -11.47 -9.59
CA SER A 272 -3.93 -11.28 -11.01
C SER A 272 -2.92 -12.30 -11.53
N ASP A 273 -2.97 -12.62 -12.82
CA ASP A 273 -2.12 -13.63 -13.48
C ASP A 273 -0.61 -13.30 -13.46
N GLY A 274 -0.22 -12.06 -13.11
CA GLY A 274 1.19 -11.66 -13.12
C GLY A 274 1.53 -10.42 -12.31
N LEU A 275 2.81 -10.30 -11.97
CA LEU A 275 3.31 -9.21 -11.12
C LEU A 275 3.38 -7.88 -11.89
N THR A 276 2.74 -6.86 -11.33
CA THR A 276 2.80 -5.49 -11.85
C THR A 276 3.93 -4.68 -11.21
N ARG A 277 4.48 -3.66 -11.89
CA ARG A 277 5.57 -2.85 -11.31
C ARG A 277 5.13 -1.99 -10.12
N LYS A 278 3.89 -1.49 -10.15
CA LYS A 278 3.32 -0.64 -9.09
C LYS A 278 2.72 -1.53 -8.01
N THR A 279 3.11 -1.37 -6.75
CA THR A 279 2.48 -2.06 -5.62
C THR A 279 1.06 -1.52 -5.33
N PRO A 280 0.23 -2.24 -4.56
CA PRO A 280 -1.00 -1.69 -4.00
C PRO A 280 -0.69 -0.52 -3.06
N LEU A 281 -1.72 0.25 -2.68
CA LEU A 281 -1.56 1.33 -1.71
C LEU A 281 -1.21 0.75 -0.34
N GLY A 282 -0.23 1.35 0.34
CA GLY A 282 0.18 0.94 1.69
C GLY A 282 -0.46 1.75 2.82
N SER A 283 -1.28 2.76 2.50
CA SER A 283 -1.95 3.61 3.49
C SER A 283 -3.41 3.88 3.12
N LEU A 284 -4.30 3.65 4.09
CA LEU A 284 -5.73 3.95 4.01
C LEU A 284 -5.97 5.46 3.90
N ILE A 285 -5.15 6.27 4.57
CA ILE A 285 -5.22 7.73 4.56
C ILE A 285 -4.28 8.23 3.47
N SER A 286 -4.70 8.06 2.22
CA SER A 286 -3.99 8.59 1.05
C SER A 286 -4.93 9.44 0.21
N PHE A 287 -4.38 10.45 -0.47
CA PHE A 287 -5.18 11.37 -1.28
C PHE A 287 -6.07 10.65 -2.31
N PRO A 288 -5.61 9.63 -3.05
CA PRO A 288 -6.47 8.91 -3.99
C PRO A 288 -7.66 8.21 -3.32
N VAL A 289 -7.43 7.59 -2.15
CA VAL A 289 -8.50 6.87 -1.41
C VAL A 289 -9.51 7.86 -0.86
N ILE A 290 -9.06 8.91 -0.17
CA ILE A 290 -9.94 9.94 0.42
C ILE A 290 -10.70 10.68 -0.67
N SER A 291 -10.03 11.09 -1.75
CA SER A 291 -10.69 11.78 -2.86
C SER A 291 -11.74 10.89 -3.52
N SER A 292 -11.46 9.59 -3.71
CA SER A 292 -12.41 8.63 -4.27
C SER A 292 -13.63 8.45 -3.36
N LEU A 293 -13.43 8.35 -2.05
CA LEU A 293 -14.51 8.20 -1.07
C LEU A 293 -15.36 9.46 -0.99
N LEU A 294 -14.75 10.64 -0.94
CA LEU A 294 -15.46 11.91 -0.88
C LEU A 294 -16.36 12.12 -2.10
N MET A 295 -15.86 11.80 -3.29
CA MET A 295 -16.66 11.89 -4.52
C MET A 295 -17.89 10.96 -4.47
N HIS A 296 -17.74 9.74 -3.96
CA HIS A 296 -18.89 8.84 -3.77
C HIS A 296 -19.89 9.43 -2.79
N VAL A 297 -19.44 9.92 -1.63
CA VAL A 297 -20.30 10.50 -0.59
C VAL A 297 -21.11 11.69 -1.14
N VAL A 298 -20.49 12.58 -1.91
CA VAL A 298 -21.19 13.73 -2.51
C VAL A 298 -22.25 13.27 -3.50
N VAL A 299 -21.91 12.33 -4.38
CA VAL A 299 -22.86 11.81 -5.39
C VAL A 299 -24.04 11.11 -4.72
N THR A 300 -23.80 10.27 -3.72
CA THR A 300 -24.87 9.57 -3.00
C THR A 300 -25.75 10.53 -2.20
N LEU A 301 -25.16 11.57 -1.59
CA LEU A 301 -25.92 12.60 -0.87
C LEU A 301 -26.84 13.38 -1.83
N VAL A 302 -26.29 13.87 -2.95
CA VAL A 302 -27.09 14.59 -3.96
C VAL A 302 -28.22 13.71 -4.47
N TYR A 303 -27.95 12.42 -4.72
CA TYR A 303 -28.97 11.48 -5.16
C TYR A 303 -30.09 11.29 -4.14
N GLN A 304 -29.77 11.10 -2.85
CA GLN A 304 -30.78 10.95 -1.79
C GLN A 304 -31.58 12.24 -1.56
N LEU A 305 -30.94 13.41 -1.62
CA LEU A 305 -31.64 14.69 -1.53
C LEU A 305 -32.58 14.91 -2.72
N LEU A 306 -32.14 14.57 -3.93
CA LEU A 306 -33.00 14.61 -5.11
C LEU A 306 -34.20 13.68 -4.96
N ALA A 307 -34.03 12.48 -4.40
CA ALA A 307 -35.14 11.57 -4.12
C ALA A 307 -36.15 12.19 -3.14
N ALA A 308 -35.69 12.84 -2.07
CA ALA A 308 -36.55 13.56 -1.13
C ALA A 308 -37.29 14.73 -1.78
N ILE A 309 -36.58 15.57 -2.57
CA ILE A 309 -37.18 16.71 -3.28
C ILE A 309 -38.22 16.24 -4.30
N ILE A 310 -37.96 15.14 -5.01
CA ILE A 310 -38.91 14.55 -5.97
C ILE A 310 -40.18 14.09 -5.25
N LEU A 311 -40.05 13.45 -4.09
CA LEU A 311 -41.18 13.03 -3.28
C LEU A 311 -42.06 14.23 -2.90
N GLU A 312 -41.47 15.31 -2.38
CA GLU A 312 -42.20 16.48 -1.90
C GLU A 312 -42.88 17.29 -3.02
N ASN A 313 -42.23 17.43 -4.18
CA ASN A 313 -42.67 18.37 -5.22
C ASN A 313 -43.40 17.73 -6.40
N PHE A 314 -43.22 16.43 -6.64
CA PHE A 314 -43.71 15.78 -7.86
C PHE A 314 -44.61 14.57 -7.59
N CYS A 315 -44.75 14.15 -6.33
CA CYS A 315 -45.63 13.04 -5.98
C CYS A 315 -46.98 13.60 -5.50
N GLU A 316 -48.02 13.47 -6.31
CA GLU A 316 -49.36 14.02 -6.02
C GLU A 316 -50.01 13.38 -4.79
N ASP A 317 -49.64 12.14 -4.46
CA ASP A 317 -50.15 11.39 -3.31
C ASP A 317 -49.33 11.61 -2.02
N PHE A 318 -48.36 12.53 -2.04
CA PHE A 318 -47.53 12.79 -0.88
C PHE A 318 -48.33 13.56 0.18
N VAL A 319 -48.47 12.94 1.35
CA VAL A 319 -49.01 13.58 2.55
C VAL A 319 -47.88 13.64 3.56
N PRO A 320 -47.44 14.84 3.98
CA PRO A 320 -46.39 14.97 4.99
C PRO A 320 -46.91 14.44 6.34
N LEU A 321 -45.99 13.97 7.17
CA LEU A 321 -46.31 13.51 8.53
C LEU A 321 -46.99 14.63 9.34
N ASP A 322 -48.10 14.30 10.01
CA ASP A 322 -48.88 15.24 10.81
C ASP A 322 -48.29 15.36 12.22
N MET A 323 -47.53 16.44 12.43
CA MET A 323 -46.68 16.67 13.61
C MET A 323 -47.46 17.05 14.88
N ASP A 324 -48.71 17.46 14.76
CA ASP A 324 -49.52 17.99 15.88
C ASP A 324 -50.41 16.93 16.54
N ASN A 325 -50.39 15.69 16.04
CA ASN A 325 -51.27 14.62 16.49
C ASN A 325 -50.55 13.65 17.44
N GLU A 326 -50.79 13.77 18.74
CA GLU A 326 -50.17 12.92 19.79
C GLU A 326 -50.56 11.43 19.66
N ASP A 327 -51.62 11.11 18.90
CA ASP A 327 -52.07 9.74 18.58
C ASP A 327 -51.45 9.17 17.27
N TYR A 328 -50.55 9.92 16.61
CA TYR A 328 -49.90 9.42 15.39
C TYR A 328 -48.92 8.30 15.76
N ASP A 329 -49.32 7.06 15.47
CA ASP A 329 -48.49 5.89 15.72
C ASP A 329 -47.19 6.02 14.90
N THR A 330 -46.05 6.11 15.58
CA THR A 330 -44.72 6.19 14.93
C THR A 330 -44.38 4.93 14.11
N HIS A 331 -45.24 3.91 14.16
CA HIS A 331 -45.25 2.74 13.28
C HIS A 331 -46.00 2.94 11.94
N VAL A 332 -46.55 4.12 11.66
CA VAL A 332 -47.19 4.45 10.38
C VAL A 332 -46.13 4.49 9.26
N GLN A 333 -46.47 3.88 8.12
CA GLN A 333 -45.63 3.84 6.92
C GLN A 333 -45.32 5.26 6.43
N SER A 334 -44.09 5.76 6.67
CA SER A 334 -43.67 7.05 6.12
C SER A 334 -43.16 6.88 4.68
N PHE A 335 -43.69 7.72 3.79
CA PHE A 335 -43.27 7.78 2.39
C PHE A 335 -41.81 8.22 2.28
N GLU A 336 -41.37 9.07 3.20
CA GLU A 336 -40.01 9.57 3.36
C GLU A 336 -39.05 8.42 3.67
N MET A 337 -39.34 7.60 4.69
CA MET A 337 -38.53 6.44 5.04
C MET A 337 -38.42 5.47 3.87
N THR A 338 -39.55 5.14 3.24
CA THR A 338 -39.56 4.21 2.11
C THR A 338 -38.75 4.75 0.93
N THR A 339 -38.88 6.04 0.61
CA THR A 339 -38.16 6.68 -0.50
C THR A 339 -36.66 6.71 -0.25
N ILE A 340 -36.24 7.14 0.94
CA ILE A 340 -34.82 7.18 1.31
C ILE A 340 -34.24 5.77 1.39
N PHE A 341 -34.99 4.80 1.93
CA PHE A 341 -34.57 3.40 1.96
C PHE A 341 -34.31 2.86 0.56
N LEU A 342 -35.27 3.00 -0.37
CA LEU A 342 -35.12 2.52 -1.75
C LEU A 342 -33.98 3.24 -2.50
N ALA A 343 -33.82 4.56 -2.31
CA ALA A 343 -32.68 5.30 -2.85
C ALA A 343 -31.34 4.80 -2.28
N SER A 344 -31.31 4.42 -1.00
CA SER A 344 -30.12 3.84 -0.37
C SER A 344 -29.77 2.49 -0.98
N LEU A 345 -30.75 1.62 -1.25
CA LEU A 345 -30.54 0.33 -1.91
C LEU A 345 -29.84 0.47 -3.27
N ILE A 346 -30.29 1.42 -4.10
CA ILE A 346 -29.66 1.71 -5.38
C ILE A 346 -28.23 2.23 -5.19
N SER A 347 -28.02 3.11 -4.20
CA SER A 347 -26.69 3.64 -3.87
C SER A 347 -25.71 2.52 -3.47
N TYR A 348 -26.16 1.53 -2.69
CA TYR A 348 -25.35 0.37 -2.32
C TYR A 348 -24.98 -0.51 -3.51
N ILE A 349 -25.91 -0.76 -4.44
CA ILE A 349 -25.63 -1.52 -5.67
C ILE A 349 -24.57 -0.80 -6.51
N VAL A 350 -24.75 0.50 -6.73
CA VAL A 350 -23.81 1.30 -7.54
C VAL A 350 -22.44 1.35 -6.89
N ALA A 351 -22.36 1.64 -5.58
CA ALA A 351 -21.10 1.66 -4.85
C ALA A 351 -20.42 0.28 -4.85
N GLY A 352 -21.18 -0.79 -4.62
CA GLY A 352 -20.72 -2.17 -4.68
C GLY A 352 -20.12 -2.51 -6.03
N PHE A 353 -20.70 -2.05 -7.14
CA PHE A 353 -20.13 -2.29 -8.47
C PHE A 353 -18.91 -1.40 -8.77
N VAL A 354 -19.02 -0.09 -8.57
CA VAL A 354 -18.00 0.89 -8.98
C VAL A 354 -16.68 0.70 -8.23
N ILE A 355 -16.73 0.38 -6.94
CA ILE A 355 -15.52 0.18 -6.12
C ILE A 355 -14.71 -1.04 -6.59
N HIS A 356 -15.37 -2.07 -7.12
CA HIS A 356 -14.77 -3.35 -7.51
C HIS A 356 -14.55 -3.52 -9.01
N MET A 357 -14.95 -2.55 -9.83
CA MET A 357 -14.92 -2.65 -11.29
C MET A 357 -13.51 -2.91 -11.84
N TYR A 358 -12.46 -2.35 -11.24
CA TYR A 358 -11.10 -2.53 -11.74
C TYR A 358 -10.04 -2.40 -10.65
N ASP A 359 -9.23 -3.44 -10.49
CA ASP A 359 -7.92 -3.37 -9.84
C ASP A 359 -6.89 -4.14 -10.69
N LYS A 360 -5.66 -3.64 -10.73
CA LYS A 360 -4.52 -4.26 -11.43
C LYS A 360 -3.95 -5.48 -10.69
N HIS A 361 -4.31 -5.66 -9.43
CA HIS A 361 -3.80 -6.69 -8.53
C HIS A 361 -4.76 -7.87 -8.36
N LEU A 362 -6.00 -7.70 -8.75
CA LEU A 362 -7.05 -8.71 -8.68
C LEU A 362 -7.39 -9.19 -10.09
N GLU A 363 -8.00 -10.36 -10.18
CA GLU A 363 -8.66 -10.79 -11.41
C GLU A 363 -9.80 -9.84 -11.78
N ALA A 364 -10.26 -9.91 -13.03
CA ALA A 364 -11.39 -9.10 -13.47
C ALA A 364 -12.66 -9.48 -12.69
N TRP A 365 -13.47 -8.47 -12.31
CA TRP A 365 -14.64 -8.64 -11.44
C TRP A 365 -15.60 -9.75 -11.89
N TYR A 366 -15.85 -9.88 -13.20
CA TYR A 366 -16.76 -10.89 -13.78
C TYR A 366 -16.23 -12.34 -13.70
N ARG A 367 -14.98 -12.54 -13.28
CA ARG A 367 -14.44 -13.89 -13.00
C ARG A 367 -14.76 -14.34 -11.58
N ASN A 368 -15.07 -13.39 -10.69
CA ASN A 368 -15.54 -13.68 -9.35
C ASN A 368 -17.05 -13.98 -9.40
N ILE A 369 -17.38 -15.22 -9.76
CA ILE A 369 -18.77 -15.70 -9.89
C ILE A 369 -19.57 -15.49 -8.59
N ALA A 370 -18.92 -15.62 -7.43
CA ALA A 370 -19.59 -15.42 -6.14
C ALA A 370 -20.03 -13.95 -5.97
N PHE A 371 -19.19 -12.99 -6.35
CA PHE A 371 -19.53 -11.57 -6.36
C PHE A 371 -20.66 -11.26 -7.34
N ASP A 372 -20.62 -11.82 -8.55
CA ASP A 372 -21.67 -11.61 -9.55
C ASP A 372 -23.02 -12.16 -9.07
N ILE A 373 -23.05 -13.35 -8.47
CA ILE A 373 -24.26 -13.93 -7.85
C ILE A 373 -24.77 -13.03 -6.72
N GLY A 374 -23.87 -12.54 -5.86
CA GLY A 374 -24.22 -11.62 -4.78
C GLY A 374 -24.84 -10.31 -5.28
N LEU A 375 -24.27 -9.72 -6.33
CA LEU A 375 -24.78 -8.49 -6.95
C LEU A 375 -26.17 -8.72 -7.57
N VAL A 376 -26.34 -9.83 -8.30
CA VAL A 376 -27.63 -10.20 -8.90
C VAL A 376 -28.69 -10.44 -7.83
N PHE A 377 -28.34 -11.12 -6.73
CA PHE A 377 -29.22 -11.33 -5.58
C PHE A 377 -29.71 -9.99 -5.01
N ILE A 378 -28.82 -9.01 -4.81
CA ILE A 378 -29.17 -7.69 -4.26
C ILE A 378 -30.06 -6.90 -5.23
N VAL A 379 -29.81 -6.98 -6.53
CA VAL A 379 -30.67 -6.36 -7.55
C VAL A 379 -32.07 -6.96 -7.52
N ILE A 380 -32.17 -8.30 -7.48
CA ILE A 380 -33.47 -9.00 -7.40
C ILE A 380 -34.20 -8.63 -6.11
N LEU A 381 -33.50 -8.62 -4.96
CA LEU A 381 -34.07 -8.21 -3.68
C LEU A 381 -34.60 -6.78 -3.74
N THR A 382 -33.84 -5.85 -4.34
CA THR A 382 -34.25 -4.44 -4.48
C THR A 382 -35.49 -4.29 -5.36
N ILE A 383 -35.57 -5.02 -6.48
CA ILE A 383 -36.75 -5.05 -7.35
C ILE A 383 -37.95 -5.64 -6.59
N PHE A 384 -37.75 -6.72 -5.84
CA PHE A 384 -38.79 -7.37 -5.04
C PHE A 384 -39.33 -6.44 -3.96
N LEU A 385 -38.46 -5.74 -3.23
CA LEU A 385 -38.86 -4.77 -2.20
C LEU A 385 -39.64 -3.61 -2.82
N THR A 386 -39.12 -3.02 -3.91
CA THR A 386 -39.79 -1.93 -4.63
C THR A 386 -41.20 -2.33 -5.09
N LYS A 387 -41.34 -3.54 -5.66
CA LYS A 387 -42.64 -4.05 -6.12
C LYS A 387 -43.59 -4.36 -4.97
N SER A 388 -43.07 -4.90 -3.86
CA SER A 388 -43.86 -5.18 -2.65
C SER A 388 -44.43 -3.90 -2.05
N PHE A 389 -43.64 -2.81 -2.00
CA PHE A 389 -44.13 -1.51 -1.58
C PHE A 389 -45.22 -0.96 -2.50
N HIS A 390 -45.05 -1.08 -3.82
CA HIS A 390 -46.07 -0.67 -4.78
C HIS A 390 -47.39 -1.45 -4.64
N LEU A 391 -47.30 -2.76 -4.42
CA LEU A 391 -48.47 -3.62 -4.16
C LEU A 391 -49.16 -3.28 -2.83
N MET A 392 -48.39 -2.98 -1.77
CA MET A 392 -48.98 -2.54 -0.50
C MET A 392 -49.74 -1.23 -0.65
N LYS A 393 -49.21 -0.26 -1.41
CA LYS A 393 -49.93 1.00 -1.71
C LYS A 393 -51.28 0.72 -2.39
N GLN A 394 -51.31 -0.15 -3.39
CA GLN A 394 -52.55 -0.54 -4.10
C GLN A 394 -53.57 -1.32 -3.26
N CYS A 395 -53.16 -1.95 -2.15
CA CYS A 395 -54.06 -2.67 -1.25
C CYS A 395 -54.64 -1.78 -0.15
N ILE A 396 -54.04 -0.61 0.09
CA ILE A 396 -54.45 0.37 1.11
C ILE A 396 -55.41 1.40 0.50
N GLU A 397 -55.25 1.74 -0.78
CA GLU A 397 -56.23 2.45 -1.63
C GLU A 397 -57.42 1.56 -2.00
#